data_AF-A0A512N4P0-F1
#
_entry.id   AF-A0A512N4P0-F1
#
_cell.length_a   1.000
_cell.length_b   1.000
_cell.length_c   1.000
_cell.angle_alpha   90.00
_cell.angle_beta   90.00
_cell.angle_gamma   90.00
#
_symmetry.space_group_name_H-M   'P 1'
#
loop_
_entity.id
_entity.type
_entity.pdbx_description
1 polymer ?
#
loop_
_entity_poly.entity_id
_entity_poly.type
_entity_poly.pdbx_seq_one_letter_code
_entity_poly.pdbx_strand_id
1 'polypeptide(L)' 'MRRCAPEIVPVEIEILASSTLFEPGSSLRVDVLGTDPARYPAFKHGRTMNPGRHIVHTGGAHDSHLLAPFRR' A
#
# COMPACT_ATOMS: atom_id res chain seq x y z
N MET A 1 -15.76 -9.56 19.21
CA MET A 1 -15.18 -8.30 18.67
C MET A 1 -16.21 -7.19 18.78
N ARG A 2 -15.92 -6.13 19.55
CA ARG A 2 -16.74 -4.92 19.55
C ARG A 2 -16.56 -4.23 18.20
N ARG A 3 -17.65 -3.88 17.53
CA ARG A 3 -17.59 -3.01 16.35
C ARG A 3 -17.50 -1.57 16.84
N CYS A 4 -16.34 -0.96 16.73
CA CYS A 4 -16.22 0.49 16.82
C CYS A 4 -16.70 1.12 15.50
N ALA A 5 -17.09 2.39 15.56
CA ALA A 5 -17.31 3.17 14.35
C ALA A 5 -16.04 3.19 13.49
N PRO A 6 -16.15 3.28 12.15
CA PRO A 6 -14.97 3.40 11.28
C PRO A 6 -14.18 4.64 11.68
N GLU A 7 -12.89 4.44 11.92
CA GLU A 7 -11.91 5.47 12.28
C GLU A 7 -10.96 5.67 11.11
N ILE A 8 -10.66 6.93 10.79
CA ILE A 8 -9.64 7.27 9.78
C ILE A 8 -8.31 7.33 10.50
N VAL A 9 -7.38 6.45 10.14
CA VAL A 9 -6.08 6.31 10.81
C VAL A 9 -4.97 6.53 9.79
N PRO A 10 -4.02 7.45 10.04
CA PRO A 10 -2.82 7.57 9.22
C PRO A 10 -1.89 6.38 9.48
N VAL A 11 -1.29 5.85 8.41
CA VAL A 11 -0.33 4.74 8.50
C VAL A 11 0.88 5.04 7.61
N GLU A 12 2.04 4.57 8.06
CA GLU A 12 3.26 4.55 7.26
C GLU A 12 3.60 3.10 6.94
N ILE A 13 3.77 2.79 5.65
CA ILE A 13 4.08 1.45 5.17
C ILE A 13 5.46 1.49 4.51
N GLU A 14 6.38 0.70 5.03
CA GLU A 14 7.70 0.58 4.44
C GLU A 14 7.63 -0.11 3.07
N ILE A 15 8.30 0.49 2.08
CA ILE A 15 8.60 -0.15 0.81
C ILE A 15 10.05 -0.57 0.84
N LEU A 16 10.29 -1.87 0.68
CA LEU A 16 11.64 -2.42 0.66
C LEU A 16 12.49 -1.75 -0.42
N ALA A 17 13.74 -1.47 -0.09
CA ALA A 17 14.65 -0.77 -0.98
C ALA A 17 14.79 -1.48 -2.34
N SER A 18 14.63 -0.72 -3.41
CA SER A 18 14.87 -1.17 -4.77
C SER A 18 15.70 -0.14 -5.55
N SER A 19 16.40 -0.60 -6.58
CA SER A 19 16.99 0.25 -7.60
C SER A 19 16.22 -0.01 -8.89
N THR A 20 15.46 0.98 -9.36
CA THR A 20 14.53 0.80 -10.48
C THR A 20 14.63 2.02 -11.40
N LEU A 21 14.99 1.78 -12.66
CA LEU A 21 14.91 2.78 -13.72
C LEU A 21 13.52 2.71 -14.37
N PHE A 22 12.88 3.86 -14.52
CA PHE A 22 11.65 4.01 -15.28
C PHE A 22 12.00 4.63 -16.64
N GLU A 23 11.92 3.82 -17.71
CA GLU A 23 12.24 4.25 -19.07
C GLU A 23 11.21 5.27 -19.61
N PRO A 24 11.56 6.05 -20.65
CA PRO A 24 10.59 6.92 -21.32
C PRO A 24 9.34 6.16 -21.76
N GLY A 25 8.16 6.68 -21.41
CA GLY A 25 6.87 6.04 -21.71
C GLY A 25 6.43 4.98 -20.69
N SER A 26 7.25 4.65 -19.70
CA SER A 26 6.84 3.79 -18.59
C SER A 26 5.92 4.54 -17.61
N SER A 27 5.25 3.79 -16.74
CA SER A 27 4.41 4.32 -15.67
C SER A 27 4.70 3.62 -14.36
N LEU A 28 4.71 4.41 -13.28
CA LEU A 28 4.72 3.88 -11.92
C LEU A 28 3.27 3.71 -11.45
N ARG A 29 2.96 2.53 -10.91
CA ARG A 29 1.65 2.19 -10.34
C ARG A 29 1.82 1.71 -8.90
N VAL A 30 0.94 2.18 -8.02
CA VAL A 30 0.84 1.71 -6.63
C VAL A 30 -0.48 0.99 -6.46
N ASP A 31 -0.43 -0.28 -6.07
CA ASP A 31 -1.62 -1.08 -5.75
C ASP A 31 -1.67 -1.31 -4.23
N VAL A 32 -2.81 -0.97 -3.61
CA VAL A 32 -3.08 -1.22 -2.19
C VAL A 32 -4.04 -2.40 -2.07
N LEU A 33 -3.61 -3.48 -1.42
CA LEU A 33 -4.31 -4.77 -1.41
C LEU A 33 -4.50 -5.29 0.02
N GLY A 34 -5.58 -6.03 0.25
CA GLY A 34 -5.82 -6.73 1.51
C GLY A 34 -5.10 -8.09 1.64
N THR A 35 -4.28 -8.45 0.66
CA THR A 35 -3.56 -9.74 0.58
C THR A 35 -2.26 -9.57 -0.21
N ASP A 36 -1.31 -10.49 -0.05
CA ASP A 36 -0.05 -10.44 -0.80
C ASP A 36 -0.27 -10.51 -2.32
N PRO A 37 0.34 -9.60 -3.11
CA PRO A 37 0.31 -9.67 -4.58
C PRO A 37 1.22 -10.78 -5.12
N ALA A 38 2.10 -11.36 -4.28
CA ALA A 38 3.14 -12.26 -4.70
C ALA A 38 2.60 -13.55 -5.32
N ARG A 39 3.13 -13.89 -6.50
CA ARG A 39 2.84 -15.15 -7.19
C ARG A 39 3.48 -16.36 -6.50
N TYR A 40 4.53 -16.12 -5.70
CA TYR A 40 5.30 -17.15 -5.02
C TYR A 40 4.67 -17.51 -3.66
N PRO A 41 4.24 -18.77 -3.46
CA PRO A 41 3.60 -19.20 -2.22
C PRO A 41 4.43 -18.97 -0.94
N ALA A 42 5.77 -18.99 -1.05
CA ALA A 42 6.68 -18.84 0.09
C ALA A 42 6.60 -17.46 0.77
N PHE A 43 6.11 -16.43 0.08
CA PHE A 43 5.98 -15.07 0.62
C PHE A 43 4.54 -14.72 1.02
N LYS A 44 3.62 -15.70 1.02
CA LYS A 44 2.22 -15.45 1.36
C LYS A 44 2.01 -15.49 2.86
N HIS A 45 1.26 -14.51 3.37
CA HIS A 45 0.72 -14.50 4.71
C HIS A 45 -0.56 -15.34 4.76
N GLY A 46 -0.45 -16.56 5.29
CA GLY A 46 -1.57 -17.51 5.33
C GLY A 46 -2.69 -17.16 6.32
N ARG A 47 -2.46 -16.23 7.25
CA ARG A 47 -3.46 -15.77 8.23
C ARG A 47 -3.67 -14.27 8.07
N THR A 48 -4.91 -13.86 7.79
CA THR A 48 -5.28 -12.46 7.57
C THR A 48 -6.27 -11.96 8.62
N MET A 49 -6.13 -10.68 8.96
CA MET A 49 -7.08 -9.94 9.80
C MET A 49 -7.90 -8.94 8.97
N ASN A 50 -7.95 -9.13 7.64
CA ASN A 50 -8.59 -8.21 6.69
C ASN A 50 -9.98 -8.72 6.25
N PRO A 51 -11.06 -8.47 7.00
CA PRO A 51 -12.43 -8.72 6.56
C PRO A 51 -13.10 -7.45 6.03
N GLY A 52 -13.93 -7.60 4.99
CA GLY A 52 -14.82 -6.55 4.52
C GLY A 52 -14.15 -5.48 3.67
N ARG A 53 -14.69 -4.26 3.71
CA ARG A 53 -14.28 -3.15 2.84
C ARG A 53 -13.18 -2.32 3.51
N HIS A 54 -12.07 -2.15 2.80
CA HIS A 54 -11.00 -1.24 3.17
C HIS A 54 -11.15 0.07 2.39
N ILE A 55 -10.85 1.21 3.01
CA ILE A 55 -11.00 2.55 2.42
C ILE A 55 -9.67 3.28 2.53
N VAL A 56 -9.19 3.84 1.42
CA VAL A 56 -8.01 4.71 1.38
C VAL A 56 -8.49 6.13 1.10
N HIS A 57 -8.17 7.06 1.99
CA HIS A 57 -8.50 8.47 1.84
C HIS A 57 -7.33 9.19 1.15
N THR A 58 -7.63 10.04 0.16
CA THR A 58 -6.62 10.78 -0.61
C THR A 58 -7.02 12.25 -0.76
N GLY A 59 -6.02 13.13 -0.81
CA GLY A 59 -6.19 14.57 -1.04
C GLY A 59 -6.67 15.36 0.19
N GLY A 60 -6.56 16.69 0.09
CA GLY A 60 -6.97 17.62 1.15
C GLY A 60 -6.25 17.34 2.47
N ALA A 61 -7.04 17.10 3.53
CA ALA A 61 -6.52 16.79 4.87
C ALA A 61 -6.06 15.32 5.05
N HIS A 62 -6.26 14.46 4.04
CA HIS A 62 -5.85 13.05 4.07
C HIS A 62 -4.86 12.79 2.92
N ASP A 63 -3.64 13.28 3.11
CA ASP A 63 -2.60 13.37 2.09
C ASP A 63 -1.87 12.04 1.85
N SER A 64 -2.59 10.95 1.59
CA SER A 64 -1.95 9.68 1.20
C SER A 64 -1.03 9.89 -0.01
N HIS A 65 0.25 9.56 0.16
CA HIS A 65 1.29 9.79 -0.82
C HIS A 65 2.33 8.66 -0.83
N LEU A 66 3.11 8.58 -1.92
CA LEU A 66 4.28 7.72 -2.03
C LEU A 66 5.54 8.56 -1.83
N LEU A 67 6.32 8.27 -0.79
CA LEU A 67 7.67 8.80 -0.64
C LEU A 67 8.64 7.97 -1.48
N ALA A 68 9.24 8.58 -2.50
CA ALA A 68 10.18 7.91 -3.40
C ALA A 68 11.54 8.66 -3.47
N PRO A 69 12.68 7.96 -3.39
CA PRO A 69 14.00 8.58 -3.41
C PRO A 69 14.45 8.87 -4.84
N PHE A 70 13.90 9.89 -5.48
CA PHE A 70 14.34 10.32 -6.80
C PHE A 70 15.79 10.82 -6.74
N ARG A 71 16.64 10.26 -7.60
CA ARG A 71 17.93 10.85 -7.93
C ARG A 71 17.72 11.87 -9.05
N ARG A 72 18.34 13.04 -8.91
CA ARG A 72 18.42 14.03 -9.98
C ARG A 72 19.46 13.61 -11.01
#